data_AF-H2YPH0-F1
#
_entry.id   AF-H2YPH0-F1
#
_cell.length_a   1.000
_cell.length_b   1.000
_cell.length_c   1.000
_cell.angle_alpha   90.00
_cell.angle_beta   90.00
_cell.angle_gamma   90.00
#
_symmetry.space_group_name_H-M   'P 1'
#
loop_
_entity.id
_entity.type
_entity.pdbx_description
1 polymer ?
#
loop_
_entity_poly.entity_id
_entity_poly.type
_entity_poly.pdbx_seq_one_letter_code
_entity_poly.pdbx_strand_id
1 'polypeptide(L)'
;MLETGSGIWCGAVFIGSGVFGVIAGNQPNKEKIKHAMLAAIPSGIFGIVMFGVEIASAASYNPNDSISNNLSKEAAVVALHSSLVILAFILIIITLVQIYFCYEVVYNKFNTATSGISNVYSTSGQMEQSHGQTAA
;
A
#
# COMPACT_ATOMS: atom_id res chain seq x y z
N MET A 1 -14.73 -24.95 -4.45
CA MET A 1 -14.23 -24.91 -3.06
C MET A 1 -12.93 -24.09 -3.06
N LEU A 2 -13.04 -22.76 -3.10
CA LEU A 2 -11.92 -21.91 -2.68
C LEU A 2 -12.09 -21.74 -1.18
N GLU A 3 -11.11 -22.23 -0.44
CA GLU A 3 -11.11 -22.33 1.01
C GLU A 3 -11.36 -20.97 1.66
N THR A 4 -12.27 -20.97 2.64
CA THR A 4 -12.63 -19.89 3.56
C THR A 4 -11.43 -19.11 4.14
N GLY A 5 -10.21 -19.64 4.05
CA GLY A 5 -8.98 -19.01 4.52
C GLY A 5 -8.44 -17.87 3.65
N SER A 6 -8.64 -17.87 2.32
CA SER A 6 -8.01 -16.87 1.44
C SER A 6 -8.55 -15.45 1.70
N GLY A 7 -9.86 -15.34 1.93
CA GLY A 7 -10.55 -14.09 2.29
C GLY A 7 -10.11 -13.51 3.64
N ILE A 8 -9.83 -14.38 4.61
CA ILE A 8 -9.40 -13.96 5.96
C ILE A 8 -7.96 -13.44 5.93
N TRP A 9 -7.08 -14.13 5.21
CA TRP A 9 -5.68 -13.74 5.08
C TRP A 9 -5.52 -12.43 4.29
N CYS A 10 -6.28 -12.23 3.21
CA CYS A 10 -6.20 -10.98 2.47
C CYS A 10 -6.70 -9.81 3.33
N GLY A 11 -7.81 -9.98 4.05
CA GLY A 11 -8.31 -8.96 4.98
C GLY A 11 -7.28 -8.56 6.04
N ALA A 12 -6.59 -9.54 6.65
CA ALA A 12 -5.54 -9.28 7.64
C ALA A 12 -4.36 -8.48 7.06
N VAL A 13 -3.91 -8.81 5.84
CA VAL A 13 -2.83 -8.09 5.15
C VAL A 13 -3.24 -6.65 4.83
N PHE A 14 -4.47 -6.43 4.35
CA PHE A 14 -5.00 -5.09 4.08
C PHE A 14 -5.10 -4.23 5.34
N ILE A 15 -5.65 -4.79 6.42
CA ILE A 15 -5.78 -4.08 7.71
C ILE A 15 -4.40 -3.75 8.27
N GLY A 16 -3.47 -4.70 8.27
CA GLY A 16 -2.11 -4.48 8.73
C GLY A 16 -1.42 -3.35 7.96
N SER A 17 -1.52 -3.39 6.63
CA SER A 17 -1.00 -2.34 5.75
C SER A 17 -1.59 -0.96 6.06
N GLY A 18 -2.91 -0.88 6.25
CA GLY A 18 -3.60 0.36 6.63
C GLY A 18 -3.13 0.92 7.98
N VAL A 19 -2.95 0.06 8.99
CA VAL A 19 -2.44 0.47 10.32
C VAL A 19 -1.03 1.06 10.21
N PHE A 20 -0.14 0.43 9.44
CA PHE A 20 1.19 0.99 9.19
C PHE A 20 1.12 2.35 8.49
N GLY A 21 0.18 2.54 7.56
CA GLY A 21 -0.10 3.82 6.91
C GLY A 21 -0.51 4.93 7.90
N VAL A 22 -1.46 4.64 8.80
CA VAL A 22 -1.91 5.59 9.84
C VAL A 22 -0.79 5.96 10.80
N ILE A 23 0.00 4.98 11.24
CA ILE A 23 1.14 5.22 12.14
C ILE A 23 2.19 6.11 11.47
N ALA A 24 2.48 5.87 10.19
CA ALA A 24 3.42 6.69 9.42
C ALA A 24 2.89 8.12 9.18
N GLY A 25 1.57 8.29 9.02
CA GLY A 25 0.93 9.61 8.89
C GLY A 25 0.99 10.45 10.16
N ASN A 26 0.81 9.83 11.33
CA ASN A 26 0.83 10.53 12.62
C ASN A 26 2.25 10.96 13.05
N GLN A 27 3.28 10.20 12.70
CA GLN A 27 4.68 10.52 13.03
C GLN A 27 5.59 10.25 11.82
N PRO A 28 5.68 11.20 10.87
CA PRO A 28 6.41 11.00 9.63
C PRO A 28 7.94 10.95 9.86
N ASN A 29 8.47 9.74 9.97
CA ASN A 29 9.90 9.44 9.94
C ASN A 29 10.22 8.67 8.64
N LYS A 30 11.39 8.90 8.03
CA LYS A 30 11.88 8.21 6.82
C LYS A 30 11.70 6.69 6.92
N GLU A 31 12.07 6.10 8.06
CA GLU A 31 11.97 4.66 8.26
C GLU A 31 10.52 4.17 8.35
N LYS A 32 9.66 4.92 9.06
CA LYS A 32 8.24 4.58 9.21
C LYS A 32 7.49 4.68 7.88
N ILE A 33 7.79 5.71 7.07
CA ILE A 33 7.21 5.88 5.73
C ILE A 33 7.72 4.77 4.78
N LYS A 34 8.99 4.39 4.87
CA LYS A 34 9.54 3.26 4.11
C LYS A 34 8.84 1.95 4.49
N HIS A 35 8.59 1.70 5.78
CA HIS A 35 7.86 0.52 6.23
C HIS A 35 6.39 0.53 5.78
N ALA A 36 5.70 1.68 5.83
CA ALA A 36 4.35 1.81 5.32
C ALA A 36 4.28 1.56 3.80
N MET A 37 5.26 2.06 3.04
CA MET A 37 5.38 1.78 1.61
C MET A 37 5.64 0.29 1.33
N LEU A 38 6.51 -0.34 2.10
CA LEU A 38 6.80 -1.78 1.98
C LEU A 38 5.58 -2.64 2.30
N ALA A 39 4.73 -2.23 3.23
CA ALA A 39 3.48 -2.92 3.57
C ALA A 39 2.35 -2.65 2.53
N ALA A 40 2.40 -1.51 1.84
CA ALA A 40 1.41 -1.15 0.80
C ALA A 40 1.59 -1.94 -0.51
N ILE A 41 2.84 -2.23 -0.90
CA ILE A 41 3.15 -2.98 -2.14
C ILE A 41 2.48 -4.38 -2.21
N PRO A 42 2.67 -5.29 -1.23
CA PRO A 42 2.05 -6.61 -1.28
C PRO A 42 0.52 -6.51 -1.22
N SER A 43 -0.01 -5.59 -0.41
CA SER A 43 -1.43 -5.27 -0.34
C SER A 43 -1.99 -4.93 -1.74
N GLY A 44 -1.31 -4.05 -2.48
CA GLY A 44 -1.72 -3.69 -3.85
C GLY A 44 -1.73 -4.90 -4.81
N ILE A 45 -0.70 -5.74 -4.74
CA ILE A 45 -0.61 -6.96 -5.57
C ILE A 45 -1.77 -7.92 -5.25
N PHE A 46 -2.04 -8.17 -3.96
CA PHE A 46 -3.18 -8.99 -3.55
C PHE A 46 -4.52 -8.41 -4.01
N GLY A 47 -4.68 -7.08 -3.94
CA GLY A 47 -5.88 -6.40 -4.44
C GLY A 47 -6.10 -6.63 -5.93
N ILE A 48 -5.04 -6.47 -6.74
CA ILE A 48 -5.08 -6.69 -8.19
C ILE A 48 -5.41 -8.15 -8.52
N VAL A 49 -4.77 -9.10 -7.86
CA VAL A 49 -5.02 -10.53 -8.07
C VAL A 49 -6.46 -10.89 -7.73
N MET A 50 -6.97 -10.43 -6.58
CA MET A 50 -8.37 -10.66 -6.20
C MET A 50 -9.33 -10.05 -7.22
N PHE A 51 -9.10 -8.80 -7.62
CA PHE A 51 -9.92 -8.14 -8.64
C PHE A 51 -9.92 -8.92 -9.97
N GLY A 52 -8.76 -9.43 -10.39
CA GLY A 52 -8.64 -10.25 -11.60
C GLY A 52 -9.37 -11.59 -11.50
N VAL A 53 -9.24 -12.29 -10.38
CA VAL A 53 -9.94 -13.57 -10.13
C VAL A 53 -11.45 -13.39 -10.15
N GLU A 54 -11.93 -12.33 -9.52
CA GLU A 54 -13.35 -12.01 -9.45
C GLU A 54 -13.92 -11.64 -10.83
N ILE A 55 -13.20 -10.84 -11.63
CA ILE A 55 -13.58 -10.56 -13.02
C ILE A 55 -13.59 -11.83 -13.87
N ALA A 56 -12.57 -12.68 -13.74
CA ALA A 56 -12.51 -13.94 -14.46
C ALA A 56 -13.67 -14.88 -14.09
N SER A 57 -14.05 -14.90 -12.81
CA SER A 57 -15.22 -15.63 -12.32
C SER A 57 -16.55 -15.07 -12.86
N ALA A 58 -16.66 -13.75 -12.96
CA ALA A 58 -17.84 -13.11 -13.56
C ALA A 58 -17.92 -13.39 -15.08
N ALA A 59 -16.78 -13.42 -15.77
CA ALA A 59 -16.71 -13.69 -17.21
C ALA A 59 -16.99 -15.16 -17.56
N SER A 60 -16.71 -16.10 -16.66
CA SER A 60 -17.01 -17.53 -16.84
C SER A 60 -18.42 -17.93 -16.41
N TYR A 61 -19.23 -16.99 -15.91
CA TYR A 61 -20.59 -17.24 -15.46
C TYR A 61 -21.51 -17.65 -16.62
N ASN A 62 -21.98 -18.90 -16.60
CA ASN A 62 -22.99 -19.40 -17.53
C ASN A 62 -24.38 -19.38 -16.86
N PRO A 63 -25.34 -18.57 -17.34
CA PRO A 63 -26.67 -18.48 -16.73
C PRO A 63 -27.45 -19.81 -16.79
N ASN A 64 -27.09 -20.72 -17.70
CA ASN A 64 -27.80 -21.98 -17.88
C ASN A 64 -27.43 -23.07 -16.84
N ASP A 65 -26.28 -22.95 -16.16
CA ASP A 65 -25.87 -23.87 -15.08
C ASP A 65 -26.63 -23.60 -13.75
N SER A 66 -27.20 -22.41 -13.60
CA SER A 66 -27.87 -21.94 -12.37
C SER A 66 -29.27 -22.54 -12.12
N ILE A 67 -29.82 -23.30 -13.08
CA ILE A 67 -31.21 -23.76 -13.05
C ILE A 67 -31.40 -25.00 -12.14
N SER A 68 -30.34 -25.71 -11.75
CA SER A 68 -30.51 -27.04 -11.13
C SER A 68 -30.50 -27.12 -9.59
N ASN A 69 -30.08 -26.11 -8.81
CA ASN A 69 -30.05 -26.26 -7.34
C ASN A 69 -30.17 -24.93 -6.55
N ASN A 70 -31.04 -24.90 -5.54
CA ASN A 70 -31.14 -23.92 -4.44
C ASN A 70 -30.87 -22.44 -4.79
N LEU A 71 -31.86 -21.80 -5.43
CA LEU A 71 -31.90 -20.39 -5.84
C LEU A 71 -31.34 -19.39 -4.78
N SER A 72 -31.53 -19.64 -3.48
CA SER A 72 -31.05 -18.74 -2.42
C SER A 72 -29.53 -18.77 -2.23
N LYS A 73 -28.85 -19.88 -2.55
CA LYS A 73 -27.41 -20.03 -2.35
C LYS A 73 -26.64 -19.33 -3.48
N GLU A 74 -27.08 -19.53 -4.71
CA GLU A 74 -26.49 -18.88 -5.89
C GLU A 74 -26.61 -17.36 -5.83
N ALA A 75 -27.79 -16.84 -5.45
CA ALA A 75 -28.00 -15.40 -5.27
C ALA A 75 -27.08 -14.80 -4.20
N ALA A 76 -26.87 -15.50 -3.08
CA ALA A 76 -25.96 -15.07 -2.02
C ALA A 76 -24.50 -15.04 -2.49
N VAL A 77 -24.08 -16.02 -3.28
CA VAL A 77 -22.72 -16.11 -3.84
C VAL A 77 -22.47 -14.99 -4.86
N VAL A 78 -23.42 -14.72 -5.76
CA VAL A 78 -23.31 -13.60 -6.72
C VAL A 78 -23.25 -12.25 -6.00
N ALA A 79 -24.10 -12.03 -4.99
CA ALA A 79 -24.09 -10.80 -4.20
C ALA A 79 -22.76 -10.63 -3.45
N LEU A 80 -22.22 -11.72 -2.90
CA LEU A 80 -20.92 -11.73 -2.23
C LEU A 80 -19.79 -11.34 -3.19
N HIS A 81 -19.67 -12.03 -4.34
CA HIS A 81 -18.66 -11.71 -5.36
C HIS A 81 -18.75 -10.25 -5.83
N SER A 82 -19.97 -9.74 -6.09
CA SER A 82 -20.16 -8.34 -6.47
C SER A 82 -19.64 -7.35 -5.41
N SER A 83 -19.91 -7.62 -4.12
CA SER A 83 -19.43 -6.77 -3.03
C SER A 83 -17.89 -6.82 -2.87
N LEU A 84 -17.29 -7.99 -3.07
CA LEU A 84 -15.84 -8.17 -3.01
C LEU A 84 -15.11 -7.43 -4.13
N VAL A 85 -15.64 -7.44 -5.35
CA VAL A 85 -15.07 -6.69 -6.50
C VAL A 85 -14.99 -5.20 -6.18
N ILE A 86 -16.07 -4.63 -5.65
CA ILE A 86 -16.15 -3.20 -5.32
C ILE A 86 -15.12 -2.86 -4.24
N LEU A 87 -15.05 -3.67 -3.18
CA LEU A 87 -14.07 -3.48 -2.11
C LEU A 87 -12.63 -3.60 -2.61
N ALA A 88 -12.33 -4.61 -3.43
CA ALA A 88 -11.00 -4.80 -4.02
C ALA A 88 -10.61 -3.60 -4.89
N PHE A 89 -11.52 -3.08 -5.70
CA PHE A 89 -11.28 -1.89 -6.51
C PHE A 89 -10.95 -0.67 -5.65
N ILE A 90 -11.75 -0.40 -4.61
CA ILE A 90 -11.52 0.71 -3.67
C ILE A 90 -10.15 0.56 -2.99
N LEU A 91 -9.81 -0.65 -2.53
CA LEU A 91 -8.53 -0.93 -1.88
C LEU A 91 -7.35 -0.68 -2.84
N ILE A 92 -7.45 -1.08 -4.10
CA ILE A 92 -6.41 -0.77 -5.11
C ILE A 92 -6.21 0.74 -5.22
N ILE A 93 -7.28 1.53 -5.34
CA ILE A 93 -7.19 2.99 -5.44
C ILE A 93 -6.51 3.60 -4.21
N ILE A 94 -6.94 3.20 -3.00
CA ILE A 94 -6.33 3.69 -1.75
C ILE A 94 -4.83 3.33 -1.71
N THR A 95 -4.48 2.12 -2.12
CA THR A 95 -3.09 1.66 -2.11
C THR A 95 -2.24 2.47 -3.10
N LEU A 96 -2.76 2.77 -4.30
CA LEU A 96 -2.09 3.60 -5.29
C LEU A 96 -1.87 5.03 -4.77
N VAL A 97 -2.88 5.63 -4.14
CA VAL A 97 -2.77 6.97 -3.53
C VAL A 97 -1.73 6.97 -2.41
N GLN A 98 -1.72 5.95 -1.55
CA GLN A 98 -0.74 5.81 -0.48
C GLN A 98 0.69 5.69 -1.03
N ILE A 99 0.89 4.87 -2.07
CA ILE A 99 2.20 4.71 -2.71
C ILE A 99 2.66 6.03 -3.35
N TYR A 100 1.77 6.72 -4.06
CA TYR A 100 2.07 8.01 -4.68
C TYR A 100 2.47 9.07 -3.64
N PHE A 101 1.71 9.18 -2.55
CA PHE A 101 2.01 10.12 -1.47
C PHE A 101 3.34 9.78 -0.77
N CYS A 102 3.57 8.51 -0.44
CA CYS A 102 4.83 8.06 0.14
C CYS A 102 6.02 8.34 -0.80
N TYR A 103 5.84 8.15 -2.11
CA TYR A 103 6.86 8.43 -3.11
C TYR A 103 7.22 9.92 -3.14
N GLU A 104 6.23 10.81 -3.21
CA GLU A 104 6.47 12.26 -3.17
C GLU A 104 7.20 12.68 -1.89
N VAL A 105 6.78 12.21 -0.72
CA VAL A 105 7.41 12.59 0.55
C VAL A 105 8.85 12.09 0.64
N VAL A 106 9.13 10.85 0.22
CA VAL A 106 10.49 10.30 0.23
C VAL A 106 11.39 11.03 -0.78
N TYR A 107 10.90 11.24 -2.00
CA TYR A 107 11.72 11.80 -3.07
C TYR A 107 11.87 13.33 -2.95
N ASN A 108 10.78 14.07 -2.80
CA ASN A 108 10.82 15.54 -2.76
C ASN A 108 11.29 16.07 -1.41
N LYS A 109 10.84 15.49 -0.29
CA LYS A 109 11.10 16.06 1.04
C LYS A 109 12.39 15.52 1.66
N PHE A 110 12.67 14.23 1.51
CA PHE A 110 13.76 13.59 2.24
C PHE A 110 15.05 13.42 1.44
N ASN A 111 14.98 13.17 0.12
CA ASN A 111 16.18 13.13 -0.73
C ASN A 111 16.69 14.55 -1.01
N THR A 112 15.81 15.51 -1.33
CA THR A 112 16.23 16.92 -1.53
C THR A 112 16.82 17.54 -0.26
N ALA A 113 16.23 17.29 0.91
CA ALA A 113 16.78 17.77 2.18
C ALA A 113 18.13 17.12 2.51
N THR A 114 18.33 15.83 2.19
CA THR A 114 19.64 15.18 2.38
C THR A 114 20.68 15.69 1.38
N SER A 115 20.32 15.95 0.12
CA SER A 115 21.20 16.58 -0.87
C SER A 115 21.55 18.03 -0.54
N GLY A 116 20.64 18.76 0.12
CA GLY A 116 20.91 20.11 0.65
C GLY A 116 21.73 20.13 1.95
N ILE A 117 21.66 19.06 2.75
CA ILE A 117 22.38 18.92 4.03
C ILE A 117 23.79 18.35 3.83
N SER A 118 24.03 17.54 2.78
CA SER A 118 25.39 17.04 2.47
C SER A 118 26.37 18.13 2.02
N ASN A 119 25.89 19.26 1.47
CA ASN A 119 26.76 20.41 1.17
C ASN A 119 26.82 21.46 2.29
N VAL A 120 25.98 21.34 3.34
CA VAL A 120 25.97 22.31 4.44
C VAL A 120 26.76 21.79 5.66
N TYR A 121 26.80 20.48 5.90
CA TYR A 121 27.64 19.92 6.98
C TYR A 121 29.11 19.70 6.60
N SER A 122 29.48 19.74 5.31
CA SER A 122 30.89 19.72 4.91
C SER A 122 31.53 21.11 4.84
N THR A 123 30.74 22.19 4.88
CA THR A 123 31.25 23.58 4.81
C THR A 123 31.19 24.31 6.15
N SER A 124 30.35 23.90 7.10
CA SER A 124 30.39 24.47 8.47
C SER A 124 31.48 23.85 9.36
N GLY A 125 31.87 22.59 9.11
CA GLY A 125 32.95 21.93 9.86
C GLY A 125 34.38 22.30 9.44
N GLN A 126 34.57 22.93 8.27
CA GLN A 126 35.90 23.38 7.82
C GLN A 126 36.18 24.87 8.02
N MET A 127 35.16 25.72 8.25
CA MET A 127 35.40 27.15 8.50
C MET A 127 35.69 27.49 9.96
N GLU A 128 35.40 26.60 10.92
CA GLU A 128 35.72 26.84 12.34
C GLU A 128 37.13 26.37 12.74
N GLN A 129 37.84 25.61 11.89
CA GLN A 129 39.22 25.16 12.16
C GLN A 129 40.30 25.98 11.45
N SER A 130 39.96 26.86 10.49
CA SER A 130 40.96 27.65 9.76
C SER A 130 41.26 29.03 10.38
N HIS A 131 40.57 29.44 11.44
CA HIS A 131 40.82 30.73 12.13
C HIS A 131 41.37 30.58 13.56
N GLY A 132 41.77 29.36 13.96
CA GLY A 132 42.32 29.07 15.29
C GLY A 132 43.82 28.75 15.34
N GLN A 133 44.58 28.96 14.26
CA GLN A 133 46.04 28.78 14.24
C GLN A 133 46.75 30.07 13.83
N THR A 134 46.59 31.11 14.64
CA THR A 134 47.50 32.27 14.69
C THR A 134 47.49 32.84 16.10
N ALA A 135 48.08 32.11 17.05
CA ALA A 135 48.61 32.67 18.30
C ALA A 135 49.30 31.57 19.14
N ALA A 136 50.56 31.29 18.82
CA ALA A 136 51.63 30.98 19.78
C ALA A 136 52.96 30.97 19.02
#